data_AF-A0A846GIB1-F1
#
_entry.id   AF-A0A846GIB1-F1
#
_cell.length_a   1.000
_cell.length_b   1.000
_cell.length_c   1.000
_cell.angle_alpha   90.00
_cell.angle_beta   90.00
_cell.angle_gamma   90.00
#
_symmetry.space_group_name_H-M   'P 1'
#
loop_
_entity.id
_entity.type
_entity.pdbx_description
1 polymer ?
#
loop_
_entity_poly.entity_id
_entity_poly.type
_entity_poly.pdbx_seq_one_letter_code
_entity_poly.pdbx_strand_id
1 'polypeptide(L)'
;MLRKEIDYNRDHGTSLPAISVKQGGKNHRCHEIEILGNCKIVYRPHKPNRSQAGGARLWIETEPDVEIIRKFFPDVELEEDKPQGFG
;
A
#
# COMPACT_ATOMS: atom_id res chain seq x y z
N MET A 1 2.78 -1.63 -6.15
CA MET A 1 1.48 -0.94 -6.00
C MET A 1 0.52 -1.54 -7.01
N LEU A 2 -0.60 -2.13 -6.58
CA LEU A 2 -1.55 -2.74 -7.50
C LEU A 2 -2.51 -1.64 -7.97
N ARG A 3 -2.27 -1.13 -9.18
CA ARG A 3 -3.17 -0.16 -9.83
C ARG A 3 -4.62 -0.65 -9.83
N LYS A 4 -4.81 -1.98 -9.96
CA LYS A 4 -6.12 -2.65 -9.91
C LYS A 4 -6.91 -2.34 -8.64
N GLU A 5 -6.35 -2.53 -7.45
CA GLU A 5 -7.06 -2.23 -6.21
C GLU A 5 -7.36 -0.74 -6.03
N ILE A 6 -6.47 0.15 -6.49
CA ILE A 6 -6.74 1.59 -6.44
C ILE A 6 -7.93 1.96 -7.33
N ASP A 7 -7.95 1.47 -8.58
CA ASP A 7 -9.06 1.70 -9.49
C ASP A 7 -10.35 1.07 -8.94
N TYR A 8 -10.30 -0.14 -8.40
CA TYR A 8 -11.45 -0.80 -7.78
C TYR A 8 -12.02 -0.01 -6.60
N ASN A 9 -11.16 0.45 -5.69
CA ASN A 9 -11.54 1.28 -4.55
C ASN A 9 -12.29 2.54 -5.00
N ARG A 10 -11.74 3.25 -5.99
CA ARG A 10 -12.38 4.44 -6.60
C ARG A 10 -13.74 4.09 -7.19
N ASP A 11 -13.81 3.03 -7.99
CA ASP A 11 -14.99 2.72 -8.80
C ASP A 11 -16.16 2.16 -7.95
N HIS A 12 -15.86 1.61 -6.77
CA HIS A 12 -16.84 0.96 -5.89
C HIS A 12 -17.02 1.65 -4.53
N GLY A 13 -16.35 2.78 -4.30
CA GLY A 13 -16.38 3.47 -3.00
C GLY A 13 -15.87 2.60 -1.85
N THR A 14 -14.88 1.74 -2.10
CA THR A 14 -14.30 0.85 -1.08
C THR A 14 -12.91 1.32 -0.65
N SER A 15 -12.45 0.85 0.50
CA SER A 15 -11.19 1.24 1.13
C SER A 15 -10.26 0.06 1.34
N LEU A 16 -10.15 -0.83 0.35
CA LEU A 16 -9.29 -2.00 0.49
C LEU A 16 -7.81 -1.57 0.56
N PRO A 17 -6.98 -2.19 1.42
CA PRO A 17 -5.56 -1.87 1.48
C PRO A 17 -4.85 -2.14 0.15
N ALA A 18 -4.29 -1.10 -0.47
CA ALA A 18 -3.73 -1.16 -1.83
C ALA A 18 -2.21 -1.36 -1.86
N ILE A 19 -1.52 -1.07 -0.75
CA ILE A 19 -0.07 -1.21 -0.65
C ILE A 19 0.28 -2.64 -0.24
N SER A 20 1.31 -3.23 -0.86
CA SER A 20 1.83 -4.55 -0.48
C SER A 20 3.27 -4.40 -0.01
N VAL A 21 3.54 -4.88 1.21
CA VAL A 21 4.87 -4.91 1.83
C VAL A 21 5.29 -6.36 1.96
N LYS A 22 6.46 -6.70 1.46
CA LYS A 22 7.07 -7.99 1.74
C LYS A 22 8.19 -7.81 2.76
N GLN A 23 8.05 -8.47 3.90
CA GLN A 23 9.06 -8.54 4.95
C GLN A 23 9.42 -10.01 5.16
N GLY A 24 10.64 -10.39 4.83
CA GLY A 24 11.05 -11.79 4.75
C GLY A 24 10.16 -12.59 3.79
N GLY A 25 9.56 -13.68 4.29
CA GLY A 25 8.65 -14.54 3.53
C GLY A 25 7.17 -14.09 3.53
N LYS A 26 6.81 -13.06 4.31
CA LYS A 26 5.40 -12.66 4.52
C LYS A 26 5.03 -11.46 3.66
N ASN A 27 3.80 -11.47 3.13
CA ASN A 27 3.18 -10.33 2.46
C ASN A 27 2.18 -9.67 3.40
N HIS A 28 2.25 -8.35 3.52
CA HIS A 28 1.36 -7.54 4.32
C HIS A 28 0.70 -6.49 3.44
N ARG A 29 -0.61 -6.29 3.62
CA ARG A 29 -1.37 -5.25 2.93
C ARG A 29 -1.66 -4.12 3.91
N CYS A 30 -1.61 -2.87 3.46
CA CYS A 30 -1.86 -1.69 4.30
C CYS A 30 -2.27 -0.49 3.43
N HIS A 31 -2.72 0.58 4.07
CA HIS A 31 -3.09 1.85 3.42
C HIS A 31 -1.93 2.83 3.41
N GLU A 32 -1.11 2.82 4.44
CA GLU A 32 0.07 3.65 4.56
C GLU A 32 1.24 2.84 5.13
N ILE A 33 2.45 3.22 4.70
CA ILE A 33 3.71 2.75 5.26
C ILE A 33 4.54 3.97 5.65
N GLU A 34 5.08 3.91 6.85
CA GLU A 34 6.13 4.81 7.33
C GLU A 34 7.41 4.00 7.55
N ILE A 35 8.52 4.49 7.01
CA ILE A 35 9.84 3.82 7.08
C ILE A 35 10.73 4.72 7.93
N LEU A 36 11.05 4.26 9.14
CA LEU A 36 11.81 5.04 10.12
C LEU A 36 13.31 4.77 9.98
N GLY A 37 13.87 5.23 8.87
CA GLY A 37 15.30 5.06 8.58
C GLY A 37 15.65 5.30 7.13
N ASN A 38 16.92 5.07 6.81
CA ASN A 38 17.40 5.20 5.44
C ASN A 38 16.74 4.14 4.56
N CYS A 39 16.17 4.57 3.44
CA CYS A 39 15.65 3.68 2.43
C CYS A 39 16.06 4.11 1.03
N LYS A 40 15.95 3.18 0.08
CA LYS A 40 16.27 3.40 -1.33
C LYS A 40 15.14 2.90 -2.21
N ILE A 41 14.73 3.73 -3.15
CA ILE A 41 13.83 3.30 -4.23
C ILE A 41 14.68 2.77 -5.38
N VAL A 42 14.43 1.53 -5.79
CA VAL A 42 15.22 0.85 -6.83
C VAL A 42 14.31 0.46 -7.99
N TYR A 43 14.64 0.96 -9.18
CA TYR A 43 14.05 0.53 -10.44
C TYR A 43 15.07 -0.26 -11.26
N ARG A 44 14.77 -1.53 -11.58
CA ARG A 44 15.58 -2.38 -12.48
C ARG A 44 14.69 -3.01 -13.57
N PRO A 45 14.58 -2.38 -14.75
CA PRO A 45 13.72 -2.86 -15.84
C PRO A 45 14.23 -4.10 -16.57
N HIS A 46 15.51 -4.47 -16.44
CA HIS A 46 16.08 -5.63 -17.15
C HIS A 46 16.61 -6.73 -16.24
N LYS A 47 16.90 -6.40 -14.96
CA LYS A 47 17.42 -7.33 -13.96
C LYS A 47 16.55 -7.27 -12.70
N PRO A 48 15.35 -7.88 -12.71
CA PRO A 48 14.42 -7.80 -11.60
C PRO A 48 14.99 -8.44 -10.34
N ASN A 49 14.56 -7.96 -9.18
CA ASN A 49 14.91 -8.54 -7.90
C ASN A 49 14.29 -9.94 -7.77
N ARG A 50 15.14 -10.98 -7.71
CA ARG A 50 14.74 -12.39 -7.65
C ARG A 50 14.48 -12.89 -6.23
N SER A 51 14.71 -12.08 -5.19
CA SER A 51 14.36 -12.46 -3.81
C SER A 51 12.84 -12.56 -3.58
N GLN A 52 12.06 -12.13 -4.58
CA GLN A 52 10.61 -12.13 -4.58
C GLN A 52 10.08 -13.06 -5.68
N ALA A 53 9.10 -13.92 -5.33
CA ALA A 53 8.40 -14.72 -6.32
C ALA A 53 7.77 -13.80 -7.39
N GLY A 54 8.09 -14.02 -8.66
CA GLY A 54 7.64 -13.19 -9.79
C GLY A 54 8.58 -12.04 -10.20
N GLY A 55 9.59 -11.70 -9.39
CA GLY A 55 10.63 -10.74 -9.75
C GLY A 55 10.19 -9.27 -9.74
N ALA A 56 10.46 -8.54 -8.67
CA ALA A 56 10.10 -7.12 -8.60
C ALA A 56 11.00 -6.27 -9.52
N ARG A 57 10.39 -5.32 -10.25
CA ARG A 57 11.13 -4.35 -11.10
C ARG A 57 11.26 -2.97 -10.47
N LEU A 58 10.35 -2.63 -9.57
CA LEU A 58 10.38 -1.43 -8.75
C LEU A 58 10.10 -1.87 -7.31
N TRP A 59 10.99 -1.52 -6.38
CA TRP A 59 10.81 -1.80 -4.96
C TRP A 59 11.50 -0.73 -4.11
N ILE A 60 11.20 -0.76 -2.82
CA ILE A 60 11.89 0.00 -1.79
C ILE A 60 12.76 -1.00 -1.02
N GLU A 61 14.00 -0.63 -0.76
CA GLU A 61 14.99 -1.41 -0.01
C GLU A 61 15.41 -0.61 1.23
N THR A 62 15.61 -1.32 2.33
CA THR A 62 15.99 -0.76 3.63
C THR A 62 16.84 -1.78 4.39
N GLU A 63 17.63 -1.32 5.36
CA GLU A 63 18.40 -2.22 6.24
C GLU A 63 17.47 -3.10 7.09
N PRO A 64 17.89 -4.31 7.51
CA PRO A 64 17.04 -5.26 8.22
C PRO A 64 16.48 -4.77 9.57
N ASP A 65 17.16 -3.82 10.21
CA ASP A 65 16.84 -3.24 11.52
C ASP A 65 15.96 -1.98 11.43
N VAL A 66 15.70 -1.47 10.22
CA VAL A 66 14.83 -0.30 10.04
C VAL A 66 13.39 -0.66 10.36
N GLU A 67 12.79 0.15 11.23
CA GLU A 67 11.40 0.00 11.62
C GLU A 67 10.44 0.42 10.49
N ILE A 68 9.42 -0.40 10.27
CA ILE A 68 8.36 -0.17 9.29
C ILE A 68 7.01 -0.17 10.01
N ILE A 69 6.37 0.99 10.06
CA ILE A 69 5.02 1.15 10.61
C ILE A 69 4.03 1.01 9.45
N ARG A 70 3.00 0.18 9.65
CA ARG A 70 1.90 -0.01 8.70
C ARG A 70 0.63 0.55 9.33
N LYS A 71 -0.07 1.41 8.60
CA LYS A 71 -1.35 1.95 9.07
C LYS A 71 -2.48 1.45 8.17
N PHE A 72 -3.63 1.27 8.81
CA PHE A 72 -4.87 0.94 8.14
C PHE A 72 -5.84 2.09 8.37
N PHE A 73 -6.45 2.57 7.31
CA PHE A 73 -7.53 3.54 7.41
C PHE A 73 -8.85 2.78 7.39
N PRO A 74 -9.70 2.93 8.41
CA PRO A 74 -11.03 2.35 8.42
C PRO A 74 -11.95 3.27 7.60
N ASP A 75 -11.81 3.36 6.27
CA ASP A 75 -12.71 4.28 5.56
C ASP A 75 -14.10 3.65 5.47
N VAL A 76 -14.99 4.13 6.33
CA VAL A 76 -16.24 4.74 5.91
C VAL A 76 -16.37 6.03 6.71
N GLU A 77 -15.99 7.18 6.14
CA GLU A 77 -16.75 8.40 6.43
C GLU A 77 -18.11 8.16 5.76
N LEU A 78 -19.05 7.57 6.50
CA LEU A 78 -20.46 7.69 6.14
C LEU A 78 -20.71 9.19 6.06
N GLU A 79 -21.38 9.67 5.01
CA GLU A 79 -21.88 11.04 4.96
C GLU A 79 -22.82 11.26 6.15
N GLU A 80 -22.28 11.55 7.33
CA GLU A 80 -23.02 12.19 8.41
C GLU A 80 -23.14 13.66 8.02
N ASP A 81 -24.39 14.09 7.87
CA ASP A 81 -24.84 15.47 7.76
C ASP A 81 -24.94 16.08 6.34
N LYS A 82 -25.87 15.52 5.54
CA LYS A 82 -26.80 16.40 4.82
C LYS A 82 -28.16 16.34 5.52
N PRO A 83 -28.64 17.43 6.15
CA PRO A 83 -30.07 17.53 6.40
C PRO A 83 -30.76 17.58 5.04
N GLN A 84 -31.33 16.45 4.61
CA GLN A 84 -32.33 16.48 3.54
C GLN A 84 -33.57 17.11 4.17
N GLY A 85 -33.69 18.41 3.94
CA GLY A 85 -34.84 19.20 4.32
C GLY A 85 -36.13 18.58 3.80
N PHE A 86 -37.16 18.67 4.63
CA PHE A 86 -38.53 18.45 4.20
C PHE A 86 -38.88 19.49 3.12
N GLY A 87 -39.24 19.01 1.93
CA GLY A 87 -39.82 19.78 0.83
C GLY A 87 -40.88 18.95 0.15
#